data_AF-A0A2S4PS68-F1
#
_entry.id   AF-A0A2S4PS68-F1
#
_cell.length_a   1.000
_cell.length_b   1.000
_cell.length_c   1.000
_cell.angle_alpha   90.00
_cell.angle_beta   90.00
_cell.angle_gamma   90.00
#
_symmetry.space_group_name_H-M   'P 1'
#
loop_
_entity.id
_entity.type
_entity.pdbx_description
1 polymer ?
#
loop_
_entity_poly.entity_id
_entity_poly.type
_entity_poly.pdbx_seq_one_letter_code
_entity_poly.pdbx_strand_id
1 'polypeptide(L)'
;MKAYSSLTHIASTLLALSTSTLAHFAVEYPVPRGYNEETLSQFPCGGMNEVSSQRTLYPITGGAIGIEVGHARTNIQVLIAFESEPTTKFTTVLRKTFTEIGLGKFCMTNVNMPEKLDIHEGTNATIQVITNSDDDGVGGYYSCSDITFGISAFDFDICKNSTGVSISPARINGNANETNPGDKSSQESAAIHNWNSDLFRLSFLLASSLIAALTIMNF
;
A
#
# COMPACT_ATOMS: atom_id res chain seq x y z
N MET A 1 -2.36 -25.15 -59.95
CA MET A 1 -1.38 -25.86 -59.10
C MET A 1 -1.00 -24.93 -57.97
N LYS A 2 -1.26 -25.31 -56.71
CA LYS A 2 -0.86 -24.57 -55.50
C LYS A 2 0.64 -24.79 -55.27
N ALA A 3 1.37 -23.73 -54.91
CA ALA A 3 2.66 -23.85 -54.25
C ALA A 3 2.77 -22.75 -53.18
N TYR A 4 3.13 -23.20 -51.98
CA TYR A 4 3.25 -22.47 -50.73
C TYR A 4 4.57 -21.69 -50.67
N SER A 5 4.62 -20.59 -49.93
CA SER A 5 5.87 -20.12 -49.33
C SER A 5 5.61 -19.64 -47.91
N SER A 6 6.41 -20.18 -46.99
CA SER A 6 6.24 -20.22 -45.54
C SER A 6 6.56 -18.92 -44.83
N LEU A 7 5.87 -18.79 -43.70
CA LEU A 7 6.07 -17.87 -42.58
C LEU A 7 7.53 -17.78 -42.08
N THR A 8 7.94 -16.58 -41.68
CA THR A 8 8.73 -16.34 -40.45
C THR A 8 8.42 -14.93 -39.91
N HIS A 9 7.39 -14.81 -39.06
CA HIS A 9 7.24 -13.65 -38.17
C HIS A 9 7.75 -14.05 -36.78
N ILE A 10 8.94 -13.59 -36.43
CA ILE A 10 9.47 -13.67 -35.06
C ILE A 10 8.76 -12.59 -34.24
N ALA A 11 7.65 -12.94 -33.62
CA ALA A 11 6.99 -12.08 -32.64
C ALA A 11 7.71 -12.25 -31.30
N SER A 12 8.60 -11.30 -30.97
CA SER A 12 9.24 -11.22 -29.66
C SER A 12 8.23 -10.61 -28.67
N THR A 13 7.52 -11.45 -27.93
CA THR A 13 6.64 -11.02 -26.83
C THR A 13 7.50 -10.63 -25.62
N LEU A 14 7.69 -9.33 -25.43
CA LEU A 14 8.27 -8.76 -24.22
C LEU A 14 7.19 -8.77 -23.11
N LEU A 15 7.23 -9.78 -22.23
CA LEU A 15 6.43 -9.78 -21.00
C LEU A 15 7.02 -8.72 -20.05
N ALA A 16 6.43 -7.53 -20.05
CA ALA A 16 6.66 -6.55 -19.00
C ALA A 16 5.94 -7.04 -17.73
N LEU A 17 6.69 -7.68 -16.82
CA LEU A 17 6.23 -7.87 -15.44
C LEU A 17 6.33 -6.52 -14.74
N SER A 18 5.25 -5.74 -14.77
CA SER A 18 5.07 -4.62 -13.85
C SER A 18 4.82 -5.20 -12.46
N THR A 19 5.89 -5.50 -11.73
CA THR A 19 5.78 -5.68 -10.28
C THR A 19 5.45 -4.31 -9.71
N SER A 20 4.17 -4.09 -9.41
CA SER A 20 3.75 -2.93 -8.63
C SER A 20 4.37 -3.10 -7.24
N THR A 21 5.56 -2.53 -7.05
CA THR A 21 6.16 -2.44 -5.72
C THR A 21 5.36 -1.37 -4.99
N LEU A 22 4.32 -1.80 -4.29
CA LEU A 22 3.59 -0.93 -3.39
C LEU A 22 4.54 -0.58 -2.24
N ALA A 23 5.25 0.54 -2.34
CA ALA A 23 6.20 0.93 -1.31
C ALA A 23 5.48 1.27 0.00
N HIS A 24 4.26 1.79 -0.07
CA HIS A 24 3.55 2.35 1.08
C HIS A 24 2.51 1.38 1.66
N PHE A 25 1.23 1.56 1.31
CA PHE A 25 0.14 0.66 1.69
C PHE A 25 -1.06 0.91 0.77
N ALA A 26 -1.98 -0.06 0.67
CA ALA A 26 -3.25 0.11 -0.03
C ALA A 26 -4.35 -0.64 0.73
N VAL A 27 -5.56 -0.07 0.73
CA VAL A 27 -6.75 -0.79 1.22
C VAL A 27 -7.32 -1.61 0.08
N GLU A 28 -7.49 -2.91 0.28
CA GLU A 28 -8.12 -3.82 -0.68
C GLU A 28 -9.60 -4.05 -0.36
N TYR A 29 -9.97 -4.02 0.92
CA TYR A 29 -11.35 -4.15 1.36
C TYR A 29 -11.62 -3.38 2.67
N PRO A 30 -12.76 -2.69 2.79
CA PRO A 30 -13.72 -2.36 1.73
C PRO A 30 -13.09 -1.52 0.62
N VAL A 31 -13.69 -1.51 -0.57
CA VAL A 31 -13.12 -0.82 -1.74
C VAL A 31 -12.85 0.65 -1.40
N PRO A 32 -11.61 1.16 -1.55
CA PRO A 32 -11.30 2.54 -1.24
C PRO A 32 -11.85 3.48 -2.33
N ARG A 33 -12.00 4.77 -1.99
CA ARG A 33 -12.38 5.84 -2.96
C ARG A 33 -11.43 5.91 -4.16
N GLY A 34 -10.20 5.46 -3.97
CA GLY A 34 -9.19 5.30 -5.00
C GLY A 34 -7.81 5.26 -4.37
N TYR A 35 -6.79 5.38 -5.20
CA TYR A 35 -5.40 5.32 -4.79
C TYR A 35 -4.56 6.29 -5.63
N ASN A 36 -3.79 7.14 -4.96
CA ASN A 36 -2.76 7.96 -5.58
C ASN A 36 -1.61 8.12 -4.58
N GLU A 37 -0.47 7.52 -4.89
CA GLU A 37 0.71 7.48 -4.04
C GLU A 37 1.23 8.88 -3.68
N GLU A 38 1.15 9.84 -4.61
CA GLU A 38 1.62 11.21 -4.40
C GLU A 38 0.79 11.98 -3.38
N THR A 39 -0.47 11.56 -3.17
CA THR A 39 -1.42 12.26 -2.30
C THR A 39 -1.76 11.46 -1.04
N LEU A 40 -1.20 10.26 -0.82
CA LEU A 40 -1.52 9.40 0.32
C LEU A 40 -1.37 10.09 1.69
N SER A 41 -0.46 11.05 1.82
CA SER A 41 -0.23 11.82 3.06
C SER A 41 -1.25 12.95 3.29
N GLN A 42 -2.12 13.21 2.31
CA GLN A 42 -3.13 14.26 2.40
C GLN A 42 -4.37 13.77 3.15
N PHE A 43 -4.53 14.26 4.37
CA PHE A 43 -5.74 14.04 5.16
C PHE A 43 -6.99 14.63 4.46
N PRO A 44 -8.19 14.03 4.62
CA PRO A 44 -8.49 12.79 5.34
C PRO A 44 -8.31 11.50 4.56
N CYS A 45 -8.33 11.52 3.23
CA CYS A 45 -8.52 10.30 2.45
C CYS A 45 -7.42 10.05 1.41
N GLY A 46 -6.21 10.52 1.68
CA GLY A 46 -5.08 10.39 0.76
C GLY A 46 -5.29 11.19 -0.52
N GLY A 47 -5.90 12.37 -0.41
CA GLY A 47 -6.31 13.22 -1.54
C GLY A 47 -7.62 12.81 -2.22
N MET A 48 -8.14 11.60 -1.95
CA MET A 48 -9.40 11.09 -2.50
C MET A 48 -10.60 11.57 -1.66
N ASN A 49 -10.80 12.89 -1.60
CA ASN A 49 -11.74 13.51 -0.66
C ASN A 49 -13.20 13.49 -1.12
N GLU A 50 -13.45 13.25 -2.41
CA GLU A 50 -14.81 13.10 -2.94
C GLU A 50 -15.41 11.76 -2.48
N VAL A 51 -16.60 11.82 -1.90
CA VAL A 51 -17.33 10.64 -1.43
C VAL A 51 -17.81 9.84 -2.65
N SER A 52 -17.56 8.53 -2.63
CA SER A 52 -17.99 7.63 -3.69
C SER A 52 -19.50 7.41 -3.64
N SER A 53 -20.15 7.44 -4.80
CA SER A 53 -21.53 6.96 -4.96
C SER A 53 -21.61 5.43 -4.94
N GLN A 54 -20.50 4.73 -5.17
CA GLN A 54 -20.37 3.28 -5.11
C GLN A 54 -19.86 2.87 -3.73
N ARG A 55 -20.79 2.69 -2.78
CA ARG A 55 -20.50 2.27 -1.41
C ARG A 55 -20.40 0.76 -1.31
N THR A 56 -19.44 0.26 -0.52
CA THR A 56 -19.33 -1.17 -0.22
C THR A 56 -20.40 -1.56 0.82
N LEU A 57 -21.16 -2.61 0.54
CA LEU A 57 -22.06 -3.20 1.53
C LEU A 57 -21.24 -3.85 2.65
N TYR A 58 -21.46 -3.46 3.90
CA TYR A 58 -20.60 -3.84 5.03
C TYR A 58 -21.42 -4.34 6.23
N PRO A 59 -21.00 -5.42 6.92
CA PRO A 59 -21.78 -5.95 8.03
C PRO A 59 -21.63 -5.09 9.30
N ILE A 60 -22.66 -5.07 10.15
CA ILE A 60 -22.63 -4.36 11.45
C ILE A 60 -21.68 -5.08 12.43
N THR A 61 -21.64 -6.41 12.37
CA THR A 61 -20.82 -7.27 13.23
C THR A 61 -19.99 -8.23 12.40
N GLY A 62 -18.78 -8.55 12.85
CA GLY A 62 -17.92 -9.53 12.20
C GLY A 62 -17.29 -9.05 10.90
N GLY A 63 -17.18 -7.73 10.70
CA GLY A 63 -16.59 -7.15 9.49
C GLY A 63 -15.10 -7.43 9.36
N ALA A 64 -14.57 -7.16 8.16
CA ALA A 64 -13.17 -7.34 7.81
C ALA A 64 -12.61 -6.09 7.14
N ILE A 65 -11.32 -5.83 7.32
CA ILE A 65 -10.58 -4.80 6.60
C ILE A 65 -9.29 -5.43 6.09
N GLY A 66 -9.14 -5.49 4.77
CA GLY A 66 -7.98 -6.02 4.08
C GLY A 66 -7.10 -4.89 3.55
N ILE A 67 -5.81 -4.97 3.82
CA ILE A 67 -4.79 -4.03 3.35
C ILE A 67 -3.60 -4.78 2.78
N GLU A 68 -2.83 -4.13 1.92
CA GLU A 68 -1.50 -4.55 1.49
C GLU A 68 -0.47 -3.56 2.02
N VAL A 69 0.59 -4.07 2.67
CA VAL A 69 1.62 -3.28 3.36
C VAL A 69 2.98 -3.46 2.68
N GLY A 70 3.64 -2.34 2.39
CA GLY A 70 4.94 -2.29 1.71
C GLY A 70 6.16 -2.10 2.64
N HIS A 71 5.94 -1.82 3.93
CA HIS A 71 6.98 -1.61 4.93
C HIS A 71 7.06 -2.78 5.90
N ALA A 72 8.27 -3.12 6.35
CA ALA A 72 8.48 -4.26 7.25
C ALA A 72 7.73 -4.15 8.59
N ARG A 73 7.46 -2.91 9.02
CA ARG A 73 6.76 -2.59 10.25
C ARG A 73 5.91 -1.34 10.04
N THR A 74 4.62 -1.46 10.30
CA THR A 74 3.65 -0.39 10.02
C THR A 74 2.70 -0.22 11.18
N ASN A 75 2.63 0.98 11.75
CA ASN A 75 1.56 1.35 12.68
C ASN A 75 0.27 1.55 11.92
N ILE A 76 -0.81 0.92 12.37
CA ILE A 76 -2.13 0.97 11.74
C ILE A 76 -3.17 1.37 12.77
N GLN A 77 -4.04 2.31 12.40
CA GLN A 77 -5.24 2.69 13.14
C GLN A 77 -6.44 2.68 12.19
N VAL A 78 -7.60 2.28 12.71
CA VAL A 78 -8.84 2.31 11.94
C VAL A 78 -9.87 3.15 12.67
N LEU A 79 -10.37 4.16 11.98
CA LEU A 79 -11.42 5.06 12.44
C LEU A 79 -12.65 4.92 11.53
N ILE A 80 -13.80 5.36 12.03
CA ILE A 80 -15.04 5.43 11.26
C ILE A 80 -15.79 6.73 11.57
N ALA A 81 -16.44 7.26 10.53
CA ALA A 81 -17.38 8.37 10.62
C ALA A 81 -18.74 7.92 10.04
N PHE A 82 -19.83 8.31 10.70
CA PHE A 82 -21.21 7.95 10.31
C PHE A 82 -21.94 9.09 9.57
N GLU A 83 -21.23 10.18 9.27
CA GLU A 83 -21.74 11.23 8.39
C GLU A 83 -21.68 10.73 6.94
N SER A 84 -22.60 11.17 6.09
CA SER A 84 -22.61 10.79 4.68
C SER A 84 -21.40 11.34 3.91
N GLU A 85 -20.87 12.49 4.34
CA GLU A 85 -19.74 13.19 3.72
C GLU A 85 -18.75 13.70 4.77
N PRO A 86 -18.04 12.80 5.47
CA PRO A 86 -17.15 13.21 6.55
C PRO A 86 -15.90 13.89 5.96
N THR A 87 -15.74 15.18 6.25
CA THR A 87 -14.56 15.96 5.84
C THR A 87 -13.44 15.94 6.88
N THR A 88 -13.78 15.83 8.17
CA THR A 88 -12.78 15.84 9.27
C THR A 88 -13.12 14.98 10.49
N LYS A 89 -14.36 14.50 10.65
CA LYS A 89 -14.83 13.91 11.92
C LYS A 89 -14.73 12.39 12.01
N PHE A 90 -13.52 11.85 11.89
CA PHE A 90 -13.25 10.44 12.22
C PHE A 90 -13.02 10.29 13.73
N THR A 91 -14.11 10.19 14.50
CA THR A 91 -14.04 10.22 15.97
C THR A 91 -14.22 8.85 16.64
N THR A 92 -14.77 7.88 15.90
CA THR A 92 -15.00 6.54 16.44
C THR A 92 -13.85 5.62 16.06
N VAL A 93 -13.21 5.02 17.07
CA VAL A 93 -12.08 4.10 16.88
C VAL A 93 -12.61 2.67 16.71
N LEU A 94 -12.37 2.06 15.54
CA LEU A 94 -12.62 0.63 15.30
C LEU A 94 -11.44 -0.24 15.67
N ARG A 95 -10.22 0.24 15.40
CA ARG A 95 -8.98 -0.37 15.85
C ARG A 95 -8.09 0.72 16.42
N LYS A 96 -7.76 0.57 17.71
CA LYS A 96 -6.68 1.35 18.32
C LYS A 96 -5.37 1.02 17.61
N THR A 97 -4.44 1.96 17.64
CA THR A 97 -3.14 1.80 17.01
C THR A 97 -2.42 0.52 17.44
N PHE A 98 -2.00 -0.28 16.48
CA PHE A 98 -1.15 -1.47 16.65
C PHE A 98 -0.09 -1.48 15.56
N THR A 99 0.97 -2.27 15.74
CA THR A 99 2.01 -2.43 14.71
C THR A 99 1.79 -3.76 14.00
N GLU A 100 1.66 -3.74 12.68
CA GLU A 100 1.82 -4.90 11.82
C GLU A 100 3.32 -5.09 11.49
N ILE A 101 3.75 -6.35 11.41
CA ILE A 101 5.12 -6.75 11.11
C ILE A 101 5.08 -7.78 9.99
N GLY A 102 5.68 -7.46 8.85
CA GLY A 102 5.63 -8.28 7.65
C GLY A 102 5.45 -7.45 6.39
N LEU A 103 5.40 -8.12 5.24
CA LEU A 103 5.09 -7.49 3.95
C LEU A 103 3.90 -8.20 3.31
N GLY A 104 3.16 -7.46 2.48
CA GLY A 104 2.06 -7.96 1.69
C GLY A 104 0.72 -7.85 2.39
N LYS A 105 -0.18 -8.81 2.14
CA LYS A 105 -1.57 -8.73 2.57
C LYS A 105 -1.69 -8.93 4.08
N PHE A 106 -2.48 -8.09 4.72
CA PHE A 106 -2.85 -8.20 6.11
C PHE A 106 -4.35 -7.92 6.26
N CYS A 107 -5.04 -8.76 7.03
CA CYS A 107 -6.46 -8.61 7.27
C CYS A 107 -6.80 -8.52 8.76
N MET A 108 -7.61 -7.52 9.07
CA MET A 108 -8.26 -7.32 10.37
C MET A 108 -9.67 -7.89 10.33
N THR A 109 -9.90 -9.05 10.93
CA THR A 109 -11.23 -9.69 11.03
C THR A 109 -11.92 -9.38 12.36
N ASN A 110 -13.22 -9.66 12.46
CA ASN A 110 -14.03 -9.39 13.67
C ASN A 110 -14.05 -7.90 14.05
N VAL A 111 -14.12 -7.02 13.04
CA VAL A 111 -14.34 -5.59 13.25
C VAL A 111 -15.82 -5.40 13.59
N ASN A 112 -16.09 -5.08 14.85
CA ASN A 112 -17.45 -4.87 15.36
C ASN A 112 -17.68 -3.38 15.61
N MET A 113 -18.87 -2.91 15.27
CA MET A 113 -19.27 -1.54 15.60
C MET A 113 -19.57 -1.41 17.10
N PRO A 114 -19.30 -0.25 17.74
CA PRO A 114 -19.65 -0.02 19.13
C PRO A 114 -21.16 -0.14 19.37
N GLU A 115 -21.57 -0.97 20.33
CA GLU A 115 -22.98 -1.28 20.63
C GLU A 115 -23.82 -0.05 21.02
N LYS A 116 -23.18 1.03 21.48
CA LYS A 116 -23.85 2.27 21.91
C LYS A 116 -24.29 3.16 20.75
N LEU A 117 -23.89 2.83 19.52
CA LEU A 117 -24.26 3.59 18.33
C LEU A 117 -25.49 2.96 17.70
N ASP A 118 -26.49 3.80 17.41
CA ASP A 118 -27.75 3.38 16.80
C ASP A 118 -27.55 3.14 15.28
N ILE A 119 -26.87 2.05 14.93
CA ILE A 119 -26.53 1.68 13.55
C ILE A 119 -27.54 0.66 13.03
N HIS A 120 -28.22 1.02 11.96
CA HIS A 120 -29.19 0.15 11.28
C HIS A 120 -28.76 -0.13 9.84
N GLU A 121 -29.36 -1.15 9.23
CA GLU A 121 -29.22 -1.39 7.79
C GLU A 121 -29.60 -0.13 6.99
N GLY A 122 -28.84 0.15 5.93
CA GLY A 122 -28.93 1.37 5.13
C GLY A 122 -28.14 2.55 5.67
N THR A 123 -27.59 2.48 6.90
CA THR A 123 -26.77 3.56 7.46
C THR A 123 -25.48 3.71 6.64
N ASN A 124 -25.20 4.92 6.18
CA ASN A 124 -23.98 5.25 5.47
C ASN A 124 -22.86 5.60 6.46
N ALA A 125 -21.64 5.19 6.14
CA ALA A 125 -20.44 5.55 6.90
C ALA A 125 -19.22 5.57 5.99
N THR A 126 -18.11 6.08 6.51
CA THR A 126 -16.79 6.03 5.87
C THR A 126 -15.79 5.47 6.88
N ILE A 127 -15.10 4.40 6.50
CA ILE A 127 -13.97 3.85 7.25
C ILE A 127 -12.71 4.56 6.78
N GLN A 128 -11.88 5.01 7.71
CA GLN A 128 -10.55 5.55 7.45
C GLN A 128 -9.50 4.63 8.02
N VAL A 129 -8.58 4.20 7.17
CA VAL A 129 -7.36 3.49 7.58
C VAL A 129 -6.22 4.49 7.58
N ILE A 130 -5.53 4.58 8.70
CA ILE A 130 -4.37 5.43 8.91
C ILE A 130 -3.16 4.53 9.09
N THR A 131 -2.10 4.78 8.35
CA THR A 131 -0.84 4.05 8.47
C THR A 131 0.33 4.99 8.66
N ASN A 132 1.41 4.48 9.26
CA ASN A 132 2.68 5.16 9.38
C ASN A 132 3.75 4.08 9.52
N SER A 133 4.82 4.21 8.73
CA SER A 133 5.98 3.33 8.88
C SER A 133 6.69 3.71 10.18
N ASP A 134 6.98 2.71 11.01
CA ASP A 134 7.56 2.99 12.32
C ASP A 134 9.04 3.44 12.25
N ASP A 135 9.67 3.31 11.07
CA ASP A 135 11.12 3.47 10.88
C ASP A 135 11.52 4.77 10.15
N ASP A 136 10.65 5.39 9.34
CA ASP A 136 11.03 6.48 8.43
C ASP A 136 10.62 7.89 8.91
N GLY A 137 9.81 7.99 9.97
CA GLY A 137 9.38 9.27 10.54
C GLY A 137 8.60 10.14 9.55
N VAL A 138 8.14 9.58 8.43
CA VAL A 138 7.31 10.26 7.44
C VAL A 138 5.87 10.24 7.96
N GLY A 139 5.20 11.40 7.96
CA GLY A 139 3.85 11.55 8.52
C GLY A 139 2.83 10.55 7.97
N GLY A 140 1.77 10.27 8.74
CA GLY A 140 0.84 9.19 8.39
C GLY A 140 0.16 9.31 7.02
N TYR A 141 -0.11 8.15 6.41
CA TYR A 141 -0.88 8.00 5.20
C TYR A 141 -2.33 7.62 5.49
N TYR A 142 -3.21 7.95 4.56
CA TYR A 142 -4.65 7.84 4.75
C TYR A 142 -5.32 7.18 3.54
N SER A 143 -6.32 6.35 3.82
CA SER A 143 -7.23 5.82 2.82
C SER A 143 -8.64 5.73 3.40
N CYS A 144 -9.64 6.02 2.56
CA CYS A 144 -11.04 5.99 2.96
C CYS A 144 -11.84 5.03 2.08
N SER A 145 -12.72 4.27 2.71
CA SER A 145 -13.69 3.41 2.04
C SER A 145 -15.10 3.80 2.49
N ASP A 146 -15.95 4.16 1.54
CA ASP A 146 -17.35 4.47 1.81
C ASP A 146 -18.18 3.20 1.86
N ILE A 147 -18.97 3.05 2.91
CA ILE A 147 -19.77 1.87 3.17
C ILE A 147 -21.24 2.22 3.40
N THR A 148 -22.08 1.20 3.22
CA THR A 148 -23.47 1.18 3.66
C THR A 148 -23.68 -0.10 4.48
N PHE A 149 -24.20 0.04 5.70
CA PHE A 149 -24.45 -1.11 6.56
C PHE A 149 -25.58 -1.97 6.02
N GLY A 150 -25.42 -3.29 6.08
CA GLY A 150 -26.47 -4.24 5.71
C GLY A 150 -25.97 -5.69 5.74
N ILE A 151 -26.77 -6.61 5.22
CA ILE A 151 -26.36 -8.01 5.09
C ILE A 151 -25.28 -8.09 4.01
N SER A 152 -24.05 -8.36 4.43
CA SER A 152 -22.90 -8.46 3.53
C SER A 152 -22.16 -9.76 3.77
N ALA A 153 -21.86 -10.47 2.68
CA ALA A 153 -20.86 -11.51 2.65
C ALA A 153 -19.57 -10.87 2.12
N PHE A 154 -18.53 -10.82 2.95
CA PHE A 154 -17.22 -10.40 2.47
C PHE A 154 -16.49 -11.59 1.86
N ASP A 155 -15.71 -11.30 0.82
CA ASP A 155 -14.86 -12.32 0.20
C ASP A 155 -13.68 -12.62 1.13
N PHE A 156 -13.67 -13.83 1.69
CA PHE A 156 -12.58 -14.32 2.53
C PHE A 156 -11.26 -14.43 1.77
N ASP A 157 -11.27 -14.48 0.44
CA ASP A 157 -10.05 -14.50 -0.37
C ASP A 157 -9.34 -13.14 -0.40
N ILE A 158 -10.10 -12.03 -0.30
CA ILE A 158 -9.54 -10.67 -0.19
C ILE A 158 -8.97 -10.43 1.20
N CYS A 159 -9.49 -11.11 2.22
CA CYS A 159 -9.08 -10.99 3.62
C CYS A 159 -8.13 -12.14 4.04
N LYS A 160 -6.96 -12.21 3.41
CA LYS A 160 -5.92 -13.22 3.73
C LYS A 160 -4.62 -12.55 4.17
N ASN A 161 -3.95 -13.17 5.14
CA ASN A 161 -2.62 -12.72 5.56
C ASN A 161 -1.54 -13.38 4.71
N SER A 162 -0.57 -12.61 4.25
CA SER A 162 0.68 -13.11 3.71
C SER A 162 1.45 -13.90 4.78
N THR A 163 2.32 -14.81 4.31
CA THR A 163 3.24 -15.53 5.19
C THR A 163 4.18 -14.58 5.91
N GLY A 164 4.40 -14.77 7.21
CA GLY A 164 5.33 -13.94 8.00
C GLY A 164 4.73 -12.65 8.54
N VAL A 165 3.45 -12.38 8.28
CA VAL A 165 2.71 -11.25 8.86
C VAL A 165 2.29 -11.55 10.30
N SER A 166 2.52 -10.60 11.20
CA SER A 166 2.15 -10.68 12.62
C SER A 166 1.80 -9.29 13.18
N ILE A 167 1.29 -9.24 14.41
CA ILE A 167 0.97 -7.97 15.09
C ILE A 167 1.69 -7.86 16.43
N SER A 168 2.03 -6.64 16.81
CA SER A 168 2.49 -6.29 18.15
C SER A 168 1.77 -5.05 18.68
N PRO A 169 1.77 -4.82 20.00
CA PRO A 169 1.37 -3.52 20.54
C PRO A 169 2.16 -2.39 19.88
N ALA A 170 1.50 -1.27 19.59
CA ALA A 170 2.16 -0.10 19.04
C ALA A 170 3.17 0.47 20.04
N ARG A 171 4.30 0.98 19.53
CA ARG A 171 5.33 1.69 20.33
C ARG A 171 5.01 3.17 20.53
N ILE A 172 4.02 3.69 19.80
CA ILE A 172 3.52 5.05 19.89
C ILE A 172 2.29 5.11 20.81
N ASN A 173 2.17 6.19 21.59
CA ASN A 173 0.98 6.47 22.38
C ASN A 173 0.15 7.52 21.66
N GLY A 174 -0.90 7.11 20.95
CA GLY A 174 -1.75 8.02 20.20
C GLY A 174 -2.21 7.45 18.86
N ASN A 175 -2.42 8.35 17.91
CA ASN A 175 -2.91 8.01 16.57
C ASN A 175 -1.79 7.46 15.69
N ALA A 176 -2.13 6.61 14.72
CA ALA A 176 -1.11 6.01 13.85
C ALA A 176 -0.32 7.05 13.04
N ASN A 177 -0.90 8.22 12.72
CA ASN A 177 -0.20 9.26 11.95
C ASN A 177 0.83 10.07 12.74
N GLU A 178 0.93 9.86 14.05
CA GLU A 178 1.87 10.55 14.93
C GLU A 178 3.22 9.83 14.94
N THR A 179 4.30 10.58 14.87
CA THR A 179 5.65 10.05 15.03
C THR A 179 6.07 10.11 16.49
N ASN A 180 6.76 9.08 16.99
CA ASN A 180 7.26 9.06 18.36
C ASN A 180 8.40 10.09 18.50
N PRO A 181 8.35 11.05 19.45
CA PRO A 181 9.45 12.00 19.65
C PRO A 181 10.77 11.38 20.16
N GLY A 182 10.76 10.09 20.51
CA GLY A 182 11.86 9.38 21.18
C GLY A 182 12.74 8.52 20.27
N ASP A 183 12.28 8.14 19.08
CA ASP A 183 13.06 7.34 18.14
C ASP A 183 13.84 8.26 17.21
N LYS A 184 14.90 8.87 17.76
CA LYS A 184 16.01 9.30 16.90
C LYS A 184 16.73 8.03 16.43
N SER A 185 16.20 7.37 15.40
CA SER A 185 17.07 6.52 14.60
C SER A 185 18.08 7.44 13.92
N SER A 186 19.22 7.64 14.56
CA SER A 186 20.43 8.08 13.91
C SER A 186 20.82 6.97 12.93
N GLN A 187 20.13 6.90 11.79
CA GLN A 187 20.71 6.30 10.61
C GLN A 187 21.70 7.33 10.09
N GLU A 188 22.95 7.13 10.46
CA GLU A 188 24.05 7.53 9.61
C GLU A 188 23.80 6.87 8.25
N SER A 189 23.17 7.62 7.33
CA SER A 189 23.03 7.23 5.93
C SER A 189 24.43 7.10 5.34
N ALA A 190 25.01 5.91 5.44
CA ALA A 190 26.12 5.50 4.59
C ALA A 190 25.55 5.14 3.20
N ALA A 191 25.06 6.15 2.49
CA ALA A 191 24.79 6.08 1.06
C ALA A 191 24.77 7.50 0.47
N ILE A 192 25.92 8.18 0.48
CA ILE A 192 26.15 9.27 -0.46
C ILE A 192 26.36 8.62 -1.83
N HIS A 193 25.27 8.37 -2.56
CA HIS A 193 25.33 8.09 -3.99
C HIS A 193 25.71 9.38 -4.71
N ASN A 194 27.02 9.59 -4.88
CA ASN A 194 27.58 10.64 -5.71
C ASN A 194 27.55 10.21 -7.19
N TRP A 195 26.59 10.74 -7.94
CA TRP A 195 26.36 10.45 -9.36
C TRP A 195 27.43 10.99 -10.33
N ASN A 196 28.61 11.38 -9.83
CA ASN A 196 29.71 11.90 -10.65
C ASN A 196 30.89 10.93 -10.82
N SER A 197 30.94 9.80 -10.10
CA SER A 197 32.09 8.87 -10.15
C SER A 197 31.90 7.64 -11.05
N ASP A 198 30.67 7.30 -11.47
CA ASP A 198 30.42 6.11 -12.29
C ASP A 198 30.59 6.34 -13.81
N LEU A 199 30.51 7.59 -14.27
CA LEU A 199 30.76 7.94 -15.68
C LEU A 199 32.26 7.85 -16.06
N PHE A 200 33.17 7.89 -15.08
CA PHE A 200 34.60 7.69 -15.29
C PHE A 200 35.05 6.21 -15.22
N ARG A 201 34.20 5.30 -14.71
CA ARG A 201 34.50 3.86 -14.68
C ARG A 201 33.86 3.07 -15.81
N LEU A 202 32.81 3.58 -16.46
CA LEU A 202 32.31 3.01 -17.72
C LEU A 202 33.20 3.30 -18.94
N SER A 203 34.05 4.34 -18.89
CA SER A 203 34.96 4.70 -19.98
C SER A 203 36.25 3.86 -20.03
N PHE A 204 36.62 3.18 -18.93
CA PHE A 204 37.81 2.31 -18.88
C PHE A 204 37.55 0.83 -19.17
N LEU A 205 36.30 0.36 -19.16
CA LEU A 205 35.95 -1.04 -19.46
C LEU A 205 35.51 -1.30 -20.91
N LEU A 206 35.28 -0.25 -21.70
CA LEU A 206 35.00 -0.37 -23.14
C LEU A 206 36.24 -0.19 -24.02
N ALA A 207 37.40 0.19 -23.46
CA ALA A 207 38.64 0.37 -24.21
C ALA A 207 39.53 -0.89 -24.27
N SER A 208 39.26 -1.93 -23.47
CA SER A 208 40.05 -3.18 -23.48
C SER A 208 39.45 -4.32 -24.31
N SER A 209 38.23 -4.17 -24.86
CA SER A 209 37.62 -5.17 -25.75
C SER A 209 37.76 -4.85 -27.25
N LEU A 210 38.33 -3.68 -27.60
CA LEU A 210 38.59 -3.29 -29.00
C LEU A 210 40.02 -3.57 -29.50
N ILE A 211 40.94 -4.04 -28.65
CA ILE A 211 42.31 -4.40 -29.06
C ILE A 211 42.49 -5.91 -29.30
N ALA A 212 41.59 -6.77 -28.82
CA ALA A 212 41.67 -8.22 -29.06
C ALA A 212 41.05 -8.69 -30.39
N ALA A 213 40.33 -7.82 -31.12
CA ALA A 213 39.64 -8.19 -32.37
C ALA A 213 40.39 -7.81 -33.65
N LEU A 214 41.61 -7.23 -33.57
CA LEU A 214 42.39 -6.81 -34.75
C LEU A 214 43.69 -7.58 -34.98
N THR A 215 43.89 -8.75 -34.34
CA THR A 215 45.08 -9.60 -34.57
C THR A 215 44.76 -11.02 -35.07
N ILE A 216 43.50 -11.34 -35.40
CA ILE A 216 43.12 -12.65 -35.97
C ILE A 216 42.87 -12.57 -37.50
N MET A 217 43.06 -11.39 -38.12
CA MET A 217 43.09 -11.24 -39.58
C MET A 217 44.47 -10.76 -40.02
N ASN A 218 45.49 -11.60 -39.82
CA ASN A 218 46.71 -11.65 -40.64
C ASN A 218 47.60 -12.78 -40.12
N PHE A 219 47.26 -14.02 -40.48
CA PHE A 219 48.12 -15.07 -41.04
C PHE A 219 47.24 -16.19 -41.59
#